data_AF-A0A6C0DIS4-F1
#
_entry.id   AF-A0A6C0DIS4-F1
#
_cell.length_a   1.000
_cell.length_b   1.000
_cell.length_c   1.000
_cell.angle_alpha   90.00
_cell.angle_beta   90.00
_cell.angle_gamma   90.00
#
_symmetry.space_group_name_H-M   'P 1'
#
loop_
_entity.id
_entity.type
_entity.pdbx_description
1 polymer ?
#
loop_
_entity_poly.entity_id
_entity_poly.type
_entity_poly.pdbx_seq_one_letter_code
_entity_poly.pdbx_strand_id
1 'polypeptide(L)'
;MRDTEKVYVGLLFFVLLVAGRYIVLEINPNILINSYIILGIIGYGIVYTFTNQYDLSLFTALVLIFGVTVYRYRSAAINLLPENYNSFKNTSLFIIGLGLCFAIISYKKLIQSYTKLASFVFLLYMFSSILEWLIHRYIMHCTTNEFINSIIKHIPYLKDTCETHIEHHVNVNVDMSVNDKKDDPNNDYKFRMGWHLFLPLFLSFLSFAFISKYISGFNIAVIPMVLISFVTTFSWEYIWNKTHAAMHEFDHEYSATKGPYDNGLVNTEYIKKALYNNHESHHLQKGDRKGNYNVIFFGADEWLLTNNKTIDNTEYCKTHAEEKICI
;
A
#
# COMPACT_ATOMS: atom_id res chain seq x y z
N MET A 1 -28.68 -27.45 10.10
CA MET A 1 -28.32 -27.95 8.75
C MET A 1 -27.32 -29.06 8.87
N ARG A 2 -27.59 -30.18 8.19
CA ARG A 2 -26.59 -31.24 7.96
C ARG A 2 -25.44 -30.69 7.12
N ASP A 3 -24.25 -31.28 7.23
CA ASP A 3 -23.06 -30.79 6.49
C ASP A 3 -23.29 -30.76 4.97
N THR A 4 -24.08 -31.70 4.44
CA THR A 4 -24.49 -31.73 3.03
C THR A 4 -25.38 -30.55 2.63
N GLU A 5 -26.31 -30.11 3.49
CA GLU A 5 -27.16 -28.95 3.22
C GLU A 5 -26.33 -27.66 3.17
N LYS A 6 -25.31 -27.54 4.04
CA LYS A 6 -24.37 -26.40 4.01
C LYS A 6 -23.60 -26.33 2.69
N VAL A 7 -23.19 -27.47 2.13
CA VAL A 7 -22.49 -27.52 0.84
C VAL A 7 -23.39 -27.01 -0.28
N TYR A 8 -24.65 -27.47 -0.37
CA TYR A 8 -25.57 -27.00 -1.41
C TYR A 8 -25.91 -25.51 -1.28
N VAL A 9 -26.15 -25.02 -0.07
CA VAL A 9 -26.38 -23.59 0.18
C VAL A 9 -25.15 -22.77 -0.18
N GLY A 10 -23.96 -23.25 0.17
CA GLY A 10 -22.70 -22.60 -0.20
C GLY A 10 -22.49 -22.51 -1.71
N LEU A 11 -22.77 -23.60 -2.43
CA LEU A 11 -22.65 -23.64 -3.89
C LEU A 11 -23.64 -22.69 -4.57
N LEU A 12 -24.90 -22.68 -4.13
CA LEU A 12 -25.91 -21.76 -4.66
C LEU A 12 -25.51 -20.30 -4.43
N PHE A 13 -25.06 -19.98 -3.20
CA PHE A 13 -24.59 -18.63 -2.86
C PHE A 13 -23.38 -18.21 -3.70
N PHE A 14 -22.43 -19.12 -3.93
CA PHE A 14 -21.29 -18.90 -4.82
C PHE A 14 -21.73 -18.55 -6.24
N VAL A 15 -22.64 -19.33 -6.83
CA VAL A 15 -23.15 -19.08 -8.18
C VAL A 15 -23.85 -17.72 -8.27
N LEU A 16 -24.68 -17.38 -7.28
CA LEU A 16 -25.38 -16.10 -7.23
C LEU A 16 -24.43 -14.91 -7.12
N LEU A 17 -23.37 -15.01 -6.31
CA LEU A 17 -22.37 -13.95 -6.19
C LEU A 17 -21.58 -13.75 -7.49
N VAL A 18 -21.19 -14.83 -8.17
CA VAL A 18 -20.48 -14.75 -9.46
C VAL A 18 -21.37 -14.14 -10.53
N ALA A 19 -22.62 -14.60 -10.65
CA ALA A 19 -23.59 -14.06 -11.60
C ALA A 19 -23.91 -12.58 -11.31
N GLY A 20 -24.18 -12.25 -10.05
CA GLY A 20 -24.46 -10.88 -9.62
C GLY A 20 -23.29 -9.93 -9.88
N ARG A 21 -22.06 -10.36 -9.60
CA ARG A 21 -20.87 -9.58 -9.94
C ARG A 21 -20.78 -9.37 -11.45
N TYR A 22 -20.88 -10.43 -12.26
CA TYR A 22 -20.80 -10.32 -13.71
C TYR A 22 -21.80 -9.28 -14.25
N ILE A 23 -23.06 -9.35 -13.81
CA ILE A 23 -24.10 -8.37 -14.19
C ILE A 23 -23.72 -6.94 -13.79
N VAL A 24 -23.23 -6.71 -12.56
CA VAL A 24 -22.82 -5.37 -12.11
C VAL A 24 -21.68 -4.82 -12.98
N LEU A 25 -20.73 -5.66 -13.37
CA LEU A 25 -19.59 -5.23 -14.18
C LEU A 25 -19.98 -4.86 -15.62
N GLU A 26 -20.96 -5.57 -16.18
CA GLU A 26 -21.51 -5.25 -17.51
C GLU A 26 -22.35 -3.95 -17.48
N ILE A 27 -23.08 -3.68 -16.39
CA ILE A 27 -23.91 -2.48 -16.26
C ILE A 27 -23.07 -1.24 -15.93
N ASN A 28 -22.09 -1.36 -15.04
CA ASN A 28 -21.29 -0.22 -14.60
C ASN A 28 -19.83 -0.64 -14.34
N PRO A 29 -18.97 -0.59 -15.37
CA PRO A 29 -17.57 -0.97 -15.24
C PRO A 29 -16.77 -0.05 -14.30
N ASN A 30 -17.29 1.11 -13.90
CA ASN A 30 -16.60 2.06 -13.02
C ASN A 30 -16.70 1.67 -11.52
N ILE A 31 -17.70 0.85 -11.13
CA ILE A 31 -17.87 0.37 -9.73
C ILE A 31 -16.72 -0.56 -9.30
N LEU A 32 -15.94 -1.05 -10.25
CA LEU A 32 -14.86 -2.02 -10.05
C LEU A 32 -13.74 -1.59 -9.14
N ILE A 33 -13.50 -0.28 -9.04
CA ILE A 33 -12.28 0.24 -8.44
C ILE A 33 -12.21 -0.10 -6.94
N ASN A 34 -13.35 -0.40 -6.29
CA ASN A 34 -13.44 -0.89 -4.90
C ASN A 34 -13.64 -2.43 -4.73
N SER A 35 -13.56 -3.20 -5.81
CA SER A 35 -14.04 -4.60 -5.81
C SER A 35 -13.28 -5.56 -4.91
N TYR A 36 -12.05 -5.27 -4.47
CA TYR A 36 -11.26 -6.17 -3.62
C TYR A 36 -11.49 -5.94 -2.11
N ILE A 37 -11.79 -4.71 -1.66
CA ILE A 37 -12.30 -4.50 -0.29
C ILE A 37 -13.65 -5.20 -0.18
N ILE A 38 -14.49 -5.07 -1.21
CA ILE A 38 -15.77 -5.79 -1.31
C ILE A 38 -15.53 -7.31 -1.30
N LEU A 39 -14.57 -7.83 -2.07
CA LEU A 39 -14.21 -9.27 -2.02
C LEU A 39 -13.75 -9.69 -0.61
N GLY A 40 -12.96 -8.86 0.07
CA GLY A 40 -12.57 -9.10 1.47
C GLY A 40 -13.77 -9.19 2.40
N ILE A 41 -14.72 -8.26 2.29
CA ILE A 41 -15.97 -8.23 3.08
C ILE A 41 -16.85 -9.44 2.76
N ILE A 42 -17.00 -9.79 1.48
CA ILE A 42 -17.75 -10.98 1.05
C ILE A 42 -17.09 -12.24 1.59
N GLY A 43 -15.77 -12.35 1.47
CA GLY A 43 -15.00 -13.49 1.98
C GLY A 43 -15.10 -13.63 3.50
N TYR A 44 -15.04 -12.51 4.23
CA TYR A 44 -15.33 -12.46 5.66
C TYR A 44 -16.72 -13.02 5.96
N GLY A 45 -17.75 -12.49 5.29
CA GLY A 45 -19.14 -12.87 5.51
C GLY A 45 -19.39 -14.36 5.26
N ILE A 46 -18.89 -14.89 4.12
CA ILE A 46 -18.99 -16.31 3.79
C ILE A 46 -18.38 -17.17 4.89
N VAL A 47 -17.11 -16.95 5.23
CA VAL A 47 -16.42 -17.78 6.23
C VAL A 47 -17.10 -17.66 7.59
N TYR A 48 -17.54 -16.47 7.98
CA TYR A 48 -18.23 -16.26 9.25
C TYR A 48 -19.58 -17.01 9.29
N THR A 49 -20.41 -16.90 8.26
CA THR A 49 -21.70 -17.60 8.19
C THR A 49 -21.54 -19.12 8.28
N PHE A 50 -20.51 -19.70 7.65
CA PHE A 50 -20.32 -21.16 7.65
C PHE A 50 -19.62 -21.71 8.89
N THR A 51 -18.80 -20.90 9.56
CA THR A 51 -17.93 -21.38 10.67
C THR A 51 -18.26 -20.78 12.02
N ASN A 52 -18.90 -19.61 12.06
CA ASN A 52 -19.07 -18.76 13.24
C ASN A 52 -17.74 -18.43 13.94
N GLN A 53 -16.63 -18.35 13.18
CA GLN A 53 -15.29 -18.06 13.71
C GLN A 53 -14.81 -16.70 13.19
N TYR A 54 -14.80 -15.70 14.07
CA TYR A 54 -14.32 -14.35 13.76
C TYR A 54 -12.87 -14.36 13.22
N ASP A 55 -11.94 -15.01 13.93
CA ASP A 55 -10.51 -14.97 13.58
C ASP A 55 -10.23 -15.56 12.19
N LEU A 56 -10.90 -16.66 11.84
CA LEU A 56 -10.78 -17.30 10.52
C LEU A 56 -11.35 -16.41 9.41
N SER A 57 -12.43 -15.70 9.71
CA SER A 57 -13.10 -14.80 8.76
C SER A 57 -12.26 -13.55 8.50
N LEU A 58 -11.71 -12.95 9.55
CA LEU A 58 -10.77 -11.82 9.44
C LEU A 58 -9.51 -12.21 8.65
N PHE A 59 -8.90 -13.35 9.00
CA PHE A 59 -7.75 -13.88 8.28
C PHE A 59 -8.06 -14.05 6.78
N THR A 60 -9.21 -14.63 6.44
CA THR A 60 -9.63 -14.83 5.05
C THR A 60 -9.79 -13.50 4.32
N ALA A 61 -10.44 -12.52 4.94
CA ALA A 61 -10.63 -11.19 4.36
C ALA A 61 -9.28 -10.52 4.02
N LEU A 62 -8.34 -10.57 4.96
CA LEU A 62 -7.00 -10.01 4.80
C LEU A 62 -6.24 -10.73 3.69
N VAL A 63 -6.21 -12.07 3.68
CA VAL A 63 -5.55 -12.84 2.62
C VAL A 63 -6.10 -12.48 1.23
N LEU A 64 -7.42 -12.31 1.10
CA LEU A 64 -8.04 -11.92 -0.17
C LEU A 64 -7.64 -10.51 -0.60
N ILE A 65 -7.72 -9.53 0.31
CA ILE A 65 -7.33 -8.14 0.02
C ILE A 65 -5.86 -8.09 -0.42
N PHE A 66 -4.97 -8.73 0.35
CA PHE A 66 -3.54 -8.75 0.06
C PHE A 66 -3.19 -9.52 -1.22
N GLY A 67 -3.77 -10.70 -1.41
CA GLY A 67 -3.52 -11.52 -2.59
C GLY A 67 -3.90 -10.80 -3.88
N VAL A 68 -5.05 -10.12 -3.88
CA VAL A 68 -5.46 -9.29 -5.03
C VAL A 68 -4.54 -8.08 -5.17
N THR A 69 -4.21 -7.37 -4.09
CA THR A 69 -3.29 -6.23 -4.13
C THR A 69 -1.96 -6.60 -4.81
N VAL A 70 -1.30 -7.66 -4.36
CA VAL A 70 -0.02 -8.13 -4.92
C VAL A 70 -0.16 -8.50 -6.40
N TYR A 71 -1.25 -9.19 -6.77
CA TYR A 71 -1.50 -9.53 -8.17
C TYR A 71 -1.62 -8.27 -9.03
N ARG A 72 -2.31 -7.23 -8.55
CA ARG A 72 -2.57 -6.00 -9.32
C ARG A 72 -1.32 -5.17 -9.56
N TYR A 73 -0.46 -5.02 -8.55
CA TYR A 73 0.84 -4.36 -8.70
C TYR A 73 1.74 -5.09 -9.70
N ARG A 74 1.70 -6.44 -9.71
CA ARG A 74 2.49 -7.24 -10.67
C ARG A 74 1.90 -7.26 -12.08
N SER A 75 0.59 -7.09 -12.21
CA SER A 75 -0.07 -7.07 -13.52
C SER A 75 0.10 -5.70 -14.19
N ALA A 76 1.11 -5.59 -15.06
CA ALA A 76 1.27 -4.44 -15.97
C ALA A 76 0.03 -4.20 -16.85
N ALA A 77 -0.80 -5.24 -17.04
CA ALA A 77 -1.91 -5.27 -17.99
C ALA A 77 -3.30 -4.96 -17.40
N ILE A 78 -3.41 -4.46 -16.17
CA ILE A 78 -4.71 -4.01 -15.63
C ILE A 78 -4.65 -2.51 -15.45
N ASN A 79 -4.70 -1.80 -16.58
CA ASN A 79 -5.10 -0.40 -16.59
C ASN A 79 -6.55 -0.35 -16.10
N LEU A 80 -6.77 0.41 -15.03
CA LEU A 80 -8.09 0.60 -14.43
C LEU A 80 -8.97 1.57 -15.20
N LEU A 81 -8.43 2.20 -16.24
CA LEU A 81 -9.26 3.00 -17.12
C LEU A 81 -10.36 2.10 -17.70
N PRO A 82 -11.63 2.57 -17.70
CA PRO A 82 -12.79 1.78 -18.12
C PRO A 82 -12.60 1.15 -19.51
N GLU A 83 -11.81 1.81 -20.37
CA GLU A 83 -11.58 1.48 -21.76
C GLU A 83 -10.69 0.24 -21.99
N ASN A 84 -9.87 -0.17 -21.01
CA ASN A 84 -8.98 -1.34 -21.11
C ASN A 84 -9.35 -2.45 -20.12
N TYR A 85 -10.61 -2.45 -19.70
CA TYR A 85 -11.11 -3.35 -18.68
C TYR A 85 -11.20 -4.80 -19.18
N ASN A 86 -10.36 -5.69 -18.62
CA ASN A 86 -10.46 -7.12 -18.87
C ASN A 86 -11.42 -7.78 -17.85
N SER A 87 -12.70 -7.85 -18.19
CA SER A 87 -13.78 -8.44 -17.37
C SER A 87 -13.52 -9.89 -17.01
N PHE A 88 -12.94 -10.65 -17.93
CA PHE A 88 -12.61 -12.06 -17.74
C PHE A 88 -11.55 -12.27 -16.64
N LYS A 89 -10.43 -11.53 -16.67
CA LYS A 89 -9.38 -11.65 -15.65
C LYS A 89 -9.89 -11.29 -14.25
N ASN A 90 -10.67 -10.22 -14.13
CA ASN A 90 -11.21 -9.80 -12.84
C ASN A 90 -12.25 -10.78 -12.29
N THR A 91 -13.11 -11.32 -13.17
CA THR A 91 -14.04 -12.38 -12.81
C THR A 91 -13.29 -13.65 -12.36
N SER A 92 -12.19 -13.99 -13.04
CA SER A 92 -11.35 -15.13 -12.67
C SER A 92 -10.74 -14.97 -11.27
N LEU A 93 -10.20 -13.79 -10.94
CA LEU A 93 -9.69 -13.50 -9.59
C LEU A 93 -10.79 -13.60 -8.53
N PHE A 94 -12.01 -13.16 -8.86
CA PHE A 94 -13.15 -13.30 -7.96
C PHE A 94 -13.47 -14.77 -7.66
N ILE A 95 -13.56 -15.58 -8.72
CA ILE A 95 -13.82 -17.01 -8.63
C ILE A 95 -12.73 -17.70 -7.78
N ILE A 96 -11.45 -17.37 -8.03
CA ILE A 96 -10.33 -17.88 -7.25
C ILE A 96 -10.46 -17.47 -5.77
N GLY A 97 -10.78 -16.20 -5.50
CA GLY A 97 -10.97 -15.69 -4.15
C GLY A 97 -12.10 -16.40 -3.41
N LEU A 98 -13.24 -16.60 -4.06
CA LEU A 98 -14.35 -17.36 -3.49
C LEU A 98 -13.98 -18.84 -3.28
N GLY A 99 -13.28 -19.47 -4.23
CA GLY A 99 -12.77 -20.82 -4.08
C GLY A 99 -11.83 -20.96 -2.88
N LEU A 100 -10.99 -19.95 -2.63
CA LEU A 100 -10.12 -19.89 -1.46
C LEU A 100 -10.92 -19.82 -0.15
N CYS A 101 -12.04 -19.09 -0.09
CA CYS A 101 -12.92 -19.10 1.08
C CYS A 101 -13.39 -20.51 1.43
N PHE A 102 -13.86 -21.27 0.44
CA PHE A 102 -14.33 -22.64 0.65
C PHE A 102 -13.18 -23.59 1.04
N ALA A 103 -12.00 -23.43 0.43
CA ALA A 103 -10.82 -24.17 0.85
C ALA A 103 -10.48 -23.90 2.33
N ILE A 104 -10.48 -22.64 2.76
CA ILE A 104 -10.22 -22.28 4.17
C ILE A 104 -11.26 -22.90 5.11
N ILE A 105 -12.55 -22.88 4.73
CA ILE A 105 -13.61 -23.53 5.51
C ILE A 105 -13.34 -25.03 5.67
N SER A 106 -12.97 -25.72 4.58
CA SER A 106 -12.66 -27.15 4.59
C SER A 106 -11.43 -27.50 5.43
N TYR A 107 -10.39 -26.66 5.41
CA TYR A 107 -9.15 -26.86 6.15
C TYR A 107 -9.07 -26.09 7.47
N LYS A 108 -10.19 -25.58 8.00
CA LYS A 108 -10.21 -24.68 9.16
C LYS A 108 -9.45 -25.20 10.39
N LYS A 109 -9.55 -26.51 10.68
CA LYS A 109 -8.87 -27.12 11.85
C LYS A 109 -7.35 -26.98 11.79
N LEU A 110 -6.78 -27.02 10.59
CA LEU A 110 -5.34 -26.88 10.37
C LEU A 110 -4.88 -25.41 10.48
N ILE A 111 -5.69 -24.49 9.99
CA ILE A 111 -5.33 -23.08 9.83
C ILE A 111 -5.61 -22.27 11.10
N GLN A 112 -6.66 -22.64 11.86
CA GLN A 112 -7.20 -21.85 12.97
C GLN A 112 -6.17 -21.50 14.05
N SER A 113 -5.19 -22.36 14.31
CA SER A 113 -4.14 -22.10 15.30
C SER A 113 -3.24 -20.90 14.96
N TYR A 114 -3.20 -20.48 13.70
CA TYR A 114 -2.33 -19.43 13.20
C TYR A 114 -3.07 -18.15 12.79
N THR A 115 -4.40 -18.18 12.70
CA THR A 115 -5.20 -17.07 12.13
C THR A 115 -5.03 -15.75 12.88
N LYS A 116 -4.96 -15.79 14.21
CA LYS A 116 -4.78 -14.58 15.04
C LYS A 116 -3.43 -13.93 14.80
N LEU A 117 -2.34 -14.71 14.83
CA LEU A 117 -0.98 -14.22 14.56
C LEU A 117 -0.88 -13.70 13.12
N ALA A 118 -1.39 -14.44 12.14
CA ALA A 118 -1.36 -14.01 10.75
C ALA A 118 -2.17 -12.73 10.53
N SER A 119 -3.35 -12.62 11.14
CA SER A 119 -4.18 -11.41 11.07
C SER A 119 -3.49 -10.22 11.73
N PHE A 120 -2.82 -10.41 12.88
CA PHE A 120 -2.00 -9.39 13.52
C PHE A 120 -0.92 -8.86 12.55
N VAL A 121 -0.19 -9.74 11.88
CA VAL A 121 0.86 -9.37 10.91
C VAL A 121 0.28 -8.63 9.70
N PHE A 122 -0.82 -9.13 9.12
CA PHE A 122 -1.48 -8.47 7.99
C PHE A 122 -2.03 -7.10 8.34
N LEU A 123 -2.63 -6.94 9.52
CA LEU A 123 -3.14 -5.65 9.99
C LEU A 123 -2.00 -4.66 10.23
N LEU A 124 -0.92 -5.10 10.86
CA LEU A 124 0.25 -4.25 11.08
C LEU A 124 0.81 -3.76 9.73
N TYR A 125 0.96 -4.65 8.74
CA TYR A 125 1.35 -4.26 7.39
C TYR A 125 0.36 -3.28 6.76
N MET A 126 -0.95 -3.55 6.86
CA MET A 126 -1.99 -2.69 6.28
C MET A 126 -1.90 -1.27 6.84
N PHE A 127 -1.77 -1.12 8.16
CA PHE A 127 -1.57 0.19 8.78
C PHE A 127 -0.24 0.84 8.38
N SER A 128 0.82 0.04 8.20
CA SER A 128 2.13 0.53 7.72
C SER A 128 2.05 1.14 6.32
N SER A 129 1.36 0.47 5.39
CA SER A 129 1.15 0.97 4.03
C SER A 129 0.26 2.21 4.02
N ILE A 130 -0.79 2.25 4.85
CA ILE A 130 -1.65 3.44 5.01
C ILE A 130 -0.85 4.61 5.60
N LEU A 131 0.03 4.37 6.57
CA LEU A 131 0.88 5.40 7.16
C LEU A 131 1.82 6.01 6.14
N GLU A 132 2.53 5.18 5.37
CA GLU A 132 3.40 5.66 4.28
C GLU A 132 2.61 6.54 3.31
N TRP A 133 1.41 6.09 2.90
CA TRP A 133 0.53 6.85 2.04
C TRP A 133 0.09 8.18 2.66
N LEU A 134 -0.28 8.20 3.94
CA LEU A 134 -0.69 9.41 4.66
C LEU A 134 0.46 10.41 4.80
N ILE A 135 1.64 9.94 5.21
CA ILE A 135 2.84 10.78 5.34
C ILE A 135 3.20 11.35 3.98
N HIS A 136 3.29 10.51 2.95
CA HIS A 136 3.74 10.96 1.64
C HIS A 136 2.70 11.90 0.99
N ARG A 137 1.41 11.56 1.04
CA ARG A 137 0.35 12.40 0.46
C ARG A 137 0.14 13.72 1.19
N TYR A 138 0.10 13.71 2.52
CA TYR A 138 -0.34 14.88 3.28
C TYR A 138 0.79 15.66 3.93
N ILE A 139 1.85 14.99 4.38
CA ILE A 139 2.99 15.63 5.03
C ILE A 139 4.02 16.06 3.98
N MET A 140 4.56 15.12 3.21
CA MET A 140 5.63 15.40 2.25
C MET A 140 5.17 16.27 1.07
N HIS A 141 3.94 16.09 0.59
CA HIS A 141 3.34 16.95 -0.45
C HIS A 141 2.66 18.21 0.10
N CYS A 142 2.87 18.54 1.37
CA CYS A 142 2.43 19.81 1.98
C CYS A 142 0.95 20.11 1.69
N THR A 143 0.05 19.26 2.18
CA THR A 143 -1.37 19.29 1.82
C THR A 143 -1.99 20.70 1.79
N THR A 144 -2.86 20.93 0.81
CA THR A 144 -3.64 22.17 0.71
C THR A 144 -4.74 22.28 1.77
N ASN A 145 -5.01 21.19 2.51
CA ASN A 145 -5.94 21.23 3.64
C ASN A 145 -5.39 22.16 4.75
N GLU A 146 -6.10 23.25 5.01
CA GLU A 146 -5.66 24.31 5.94
C GLU A 146 -5.36 23.79 7.35
N PHE A 147 -6.18 22.87 7.87
CA PHE A 147 -6.01 22.33 9.21
C PHE A 147 -4.72 21.51 9.34
N ILE A 148 -4.48 20.57 8.43
CA ILE A 148 -3.28 19.74 8.45
C ILE A 148 -2.03 20.59 8.15
N ASN A 149 -2.12 21.51 7.18
CA ASN A 149 -1.03 22.42 6.84
C ASN A 149 -0.62 23.30 8.03
N SER A 150 -1.60 23.76 8.82
CA SER A 150 -1.32 24.48 10.07
C SER A 150 -0.49 23.63 11.03
N ILE A 151 -0.82 22.35 11.21
CA ILE A 151 -0.04 21.43 12.06
C ILE A 151 1.39 21.26 11.52
N ILE A 152 1.55 21.02 10.22
CA ILE A 152 2.86 20.83 9.57
C ILE A 152 3.77 22.04 9.81
N LYS A 153 3.25 23.26 9.62
CA LYS A 153 4.02 24.50 9.78
C LYS A 153 4.51 24.75 11.20
N HIS A 154 3.83 24.23 12.22
CA HIS A 154 4.21 24.42 13.63
C HIS A 154 5.16 23.34 14.15
N ILE A 155 5.37 22.26 13.40
CA ILE A 155 6.25 21.15 13.80
C ILE A 155 7.47 21.15 12.86
N PRO A 156 8.65 21.63 13.33
CA PRO A 156 9.80 21.89 12.46
C PRO A 156 10.18 20.73 11.54
N TYR A 157 10.30 19.51 12.06
CA TYR A 157 10.69 18.36 11.25
C TYR A 157 9.66 17.97 10.16
N LEU A 158 8.36 18.25 10.38
CA LEU A 158 7.34 18.00 9.35
C LEU A 158 7.41 19.05 8.24
N LYS A 159 7.66 20.30 8.63
CA LYS A 159 7.91 21.40 7.68
C LYS A 159 9.13 21.10 6.83
N ASP A 160 10.25 20.73 7.46
CA ASP A 160 11.49 20.38 6.75
C ASP A 160 11.27 19.20 5.80
N THR A 161 10.56 18.15 6.23
CA THR A 161 10.19 17.00 5.38
C THR A 161 9.36 17.40 4.15
N CYS A 162 8.47 18.39 4.32
CA CYS A 162 7.65 18.94 3.25
C CYS A 162 8.50 19.73 2.24
N GLU A 163 9.34 20.65 2.72
CA GLU A 163 10.19 21.49 1.87
C GLU A 163 11.22 20.65 1.09
N THR A 164 11.92 19.73 1.76
CA THR A 164 12.91 18.86 1.10
C THR A 164 12.29 17.92 0.08
N HIS A 165 11.05 17.47 0.30
CA HIS A 165 10.36 16.60 -0.65
C HIS A 165 9.83 17.36 -1.88
N ILE A 166 9.39 18.61 -1.73
CA ILE A 166 9.07 19.45 -2.90
C ILE A 166 10.34 19.68 -3.72
N GLU A 167 11.46 20.02 -3.07
CA GLU A 167 12.74 20.18 -3.75
C GLU A 167 13.18 18.89 -4.45
N HIS A 168 12.96 17.73 -3.83
CA HIS A 168 13.19 16.43 -4.47
C HIS A 168 12.42 16.30 -5.81
N HIS A 169 11.12 16.57 -5.81
CA HIS A 169 10.29 16.52 -7.03
C HIS A 169 10.74 17.50 -8.13
N VAL A 170 11.30 18.65 -7.76
CA VAL A 170 11.84 19.64 -8.72
C VAL A 170 13.19 19.18 -9.29
N ASN A 171 14.00 18.50 -8.48
CA ASN A 171 15.36 18.08 -8.86
C ASN A 171 15.39 16.72 -9.56
N VAL A 172 14.25 16.06 -9.78
CA VAL A 172 14.16 14.79 -10.51
C VAL A 172 13.75 15.05 -11.97
N ASN A 173 14.43 14.39 -12.89
CA ASN A 173 14.11 14.39 -14.32
C ASN A 173 12.93 13.47 -14.64
N VAL A 174 12.38 13.64 -15.86
CA VAL A 174 11.31 12.78 -16.39
C VAL A 174 11.73 11.30 -16.43
N ASP A 175 13.01 11.01 -16.61
CA ASP A 175 13.59 9.66 -16.59
C ASP A 175 13.97 9.16 -15.18
N MET A 176 13.48 9.84 -14.13
CA MET A 176 13.74 9.56 -12.71
C MET A 176 15.17 9.83 -12.22
N SER A 177 16.10 10.25 -13.08
CA SER A 177 17.45 10.65 -12.69
C SER A 177 17.47 11.99 -11.95
N VAL A 178 18.53 12.27 -11.18
CA VAL A 178 18.66 13.55 -10.43
C VAL A 178 19.39 14.61 -11.27
N ASN A 179 18.87 15.84 -11.28
CA ASN A 179 19.41 16.99 -12.00
C ASN A 179 20.69 17.58 -11.37
N ASP A 180 20.80 17.50 -10.04
CA ASP A 180 21.84 18.20 -9.29
C ASP A 180 23.22 17.53 -9.41
N LYS A 181 24.26 18.35 -9.20
CA LYS A 181 25.63 17.86 -9.00
C LYS A 181 25.61 16.92 -7.81
N LYS A 182 26.15 15.71 -8.00
CA LYS A 182 26.21 14.64 -6.99
C LYS A 182 26.85 15.08 -5.65
N ASP A 183 27.52 16.21 -5.61
CA ASP A 183 28.36 16.66 -4.50
C ASP A 183 27.71 17.68 -3.53
N ASP A 184 26.41 18.03 -3.66
CA ASP A 184 25.75 18.86 -2.64
C ASP A 184 25.33 18.01 -1.42
N PRO A 185 25.97 18.19 -0.24
CA PRO A 185 25.65 17.41 0.95
C PRO A 185 24.22 17.62 1.47
N ASN A 186 23.52 18.69 1.05
CA ASN A 186 22.11 18.91 1.37
C ASN A 186 21.17 17.99 0.57
N ASN A 187 21.64 17.39 -0.53
CA ASN A 187 20.83 16.49 -1.34
C ASN A 187 20.46 15.20 -0.59
N ASP A 188 21.26 14.75 0.38
CA ASP A 188 20.96 13.53 1.14
C ASP A 188 19.58 13.55 1.79
N TYR A 189 19.18 14.69 2.35
CA TYR A 189 17.90 14.85 3.05
C TYR A 189 16.69 14.93 2.11
N LYS A 190 16.92 15.07 0.80
CA LYS A 190 15.87 15.03 -0.23
C LYS A 190 15.48 13.59 -0.57
N PHE A 191 16.44 12.65 -0.51
CA PHE A 191 16.23 11.27 -0.95
C PHE A 191 16.14 10.26 0.21
N ARG A 192 16.59 10.61 1.42
CA ARG A 192 16.73 9.68 2.55
C ARG A 192 16.12 10.25 3.84
N MET A 193 15.56 9.36 4.64
CA MET A 193 15.05 9.58 5.99
C MET A 193 16.18 9.60 7.00
N GLY A 194 16.20 10.64 7.83
CA GLY A 194 17.14 10.77 8.94
C GLY A 194 16.57 10.26 10.27
N TRP A 195 17.45 10.05 11.25
CA TRP A 195 17.09 9.58 12.60
C TRP A 195 16.05 10.42 13.33
N HIS A 196 15.87 11.68 12.94
CA HIS A 196 14.87 12.56 13.54
C HIS A 196 13.43 12.09 13.30
N LEU A 197 13.19 11.26 12.29
CA LEU A 197 11.87 10.65 12.00
C LEU A 197 11.65 9.32 12.74
N PHE A 198 12.69 8.74 13.34
CA PHE A 198 12.62 7.42 13.96
C PHE A 198 11.66 7.38 15.13
N LEU A 199 11.73 8.36 16.03
CA LEU A 199 10.85 8.41 17.20
C LEU A 199 9.35 8.56 16.82
N PRO A 200 8.93 9.52 15.97
CA PRO A 200 7.52 9.62 15.59
C PRO A 200 7.02 8.40 14.81
N LEU A 201 7.85 7.80 13.95
CA LEU A 201 7.50 6.55 13.26
C LEU A 201 7.38 5.39 14.25
N PHE A 202 8.30 5.26 15.20
CA PHE A 202 8.25 4.24 16.24
C PHE A 202 6.97 4.31 17.08
N LEU A 203 6.57 5.51 17.49
CA LEU A 203 5.32 5.71 18.22
C LEU A 203 4.10 5.32 17.36
N SER A 204 4.13 5.63 16.07
CA SER A 204 3.07 5.25 15.12
C SER A 204 2.96 3.73 14.97
N PHE A 205 4.08 3.04 14.75
CA PHE A 205 4.11 1.58 14.66
C PHE A 205 3.71 0.90 15.97
N LEU A 206 4.06 1.48 17.12
CA LEU A 206 3.62 0.98 18.42
C LEU A 206 2.11 1.10 18.57
N SER A 207 1.51 2.24 18.20
CA SER A 207 0.06 2.40 18.17
C SER A 207 -0.61 1.38 17.24
N PHE A 208 -0.06 1.14 16.06
CA PHE A 208 -0.58 0.12 15.14
C PHE A 208 -0.45 -1.30 15.66
N ALA A 209 0.62 -1.62 16.39
CA ALA A 209 0.76 -2.92 17.04
C ALA A 209 -0.35 -3.13 18.09
N PHE A 210 -0.67 -2.11 18.89
CA PHE A 210 -1.80 -2.16 19.83
C PHE A 210 -3.16 -2.33 19.13
N ILE A 211 -3.40 -1.57 18.06
CA ILE A 211 -4.65 -1.67 17.27
C ILE A 211 -4.74 -3.06 16.62
N SER A 212 -3.66 -3.55 16.02
CA SER A 212 -3.61 -4.86 15.39
C SER A 212 -3.84 -5.99 16.39
N LYS A 213 -3.26 -5.88 17.60
CA LYS A 213 -3.53 -6.80 18.72
C LYS A 213 -5.02 -6.79 19.09
N TYR A 214 -5.62 -5.62 19.22
CA TYR A 214 -7.03 -5.47 19.59
C TYR A 214 -7.96 -6.12 18.56
N ILE A 215 -7.78 -5.80 17.27
CA ILE A 215 -8.65 -6.29 16.18
C ILE A 215 -8.46 -7.79 15.94
N SER A 216 -7.22 -8.29 15.98
CA SER A 216 -6.91 -9.72 15.73
C SER A 216 -7.17 -10.64 16.92
N GLY A 217 -7.31 -10.09 18.12
CA GLY A 217 -7.36 -10.87 19.36
C GLY A 217 -6.09 -11.67 19.66
N PHE A 218 -4.96 -11.36 19.00
CA PHE A 218 -3.69 -12.04 19.22
C PHE A 218 -3.08 -11.64 20.57
N ASN A 219 -2.95 -12.60 21.47
CA ASN A 219 -2.43 -12.33 22.81
C ASN A 219 -0.91 -12.24 22.81
N ILE A 220 -0.39 -11.02 22.71
CA ILE A 220 1.04 -10.70 22.79
C ILE A 220 1.30 -9.74 23.96
N ALA A 221 2.40 -9.97 24.68
CA ALA A 221 2.84 -9.10 25.78
C ALA A 221 3.38 -7.76 25.24
N VAL A 222 3.43 -6.73 26.11
CA VAL A 222 3.84 -5.37 25.72
C VAL A 222 5.30 -5.31 25.27
N ILE A 223 6.21 -6.01 25.96
CA ILE A 223 7.65 -5.97 25.64
C ILE A 223 7.92 -6.47 24.20
N PRO A 224 7.41 -7.64 23.76
CA PRO A 224 7.51 -8.04 22.36
C PRO A 224 6.90 -7.04 21.38
N MET A 225 5.80 -6.37 21.69
CA MET A 225 5.21 -5.36 20.80
C MET A 225 6.13 -4.14 20.63
N VAL A 226 6.77 -3.69 21.72
CA VAL A 226 7.78 -2.62 21.68
C VAL A 226 8.95 -3.03 20.78
N LEU A 227 9.46 -4.26 20.93
CA LEU A 227 10.54 -4.78 20.09
C LEU A 227 10.13 -4.90 18.61
N ILE A 228 8.95 -5.45 18.32
CA ILE A 228 8.42 -5.54 16.95
C ILE A 228 8.30 -4.14 16.34
N SER A 229 7.80 -3.16 17.09
CA SER A 229 7.63 -1.79 16.60
C SER A 229 8.98 -1.14 16.32
N PHE A 230 9.97 -1.33 17.19
CA PHE A 230 11.33 -0.84 16.98
C PHE A 230 11.96 -1.45 15.73
N VAL A 231 11.91 -2.79 15.58
CA VAL A 231 12.45 -3.49 14.40
C VAL A 231 11.73 -3.09 13.13
N THR A 232 10.41 -2.93 13.18
CA THR A 232 9.60 -2.50 12.02
C THR A 232 9.96 -1.08 11.60
N THR A 233 10.11 -0.16 12.55
CA THR A 233 10.53 1.23 12.31
C THR A 233 11.90 1.29 11.65
N PHE A 234 12.87 0.59 12.24
CA PHE A 234 14.22 0.50 11.68
C PHE A 234 14.21 -0.07 10.27
N SER A 235 13.48 -1.18 10.07
CA SER A 235 13.38 -1.82 8.75
C SER A 235 12.70 -0.91 7.73
N TRP A 236 11.69 -0.14 8.13
CA TRP A 236 10.98 0.80 7.27
C TRP A 236 11.93 1.88 6.75
N GLU A 237 12.59 2.61 7.65
CA GLU A 237 13.53 3.67 7.28
C GLU A 237 14.71 3.12 6.47
N TYR A 238 15.24 1.99 6.89
CA TYR A 238 16.35 1.34 6.21
C TYR A 238 15.98 0.92 4.77
N ILE A 239 14.82 0.29 4.57
CA ILE A 239 14.36 -0.12 3.23
C ILE A 239 14.05 1.11 2.38
N TRP A 240 13.43 2.16 2.95
CA TRP A 240 13.17 3.43 2.28
C TRP A 240 14.47 4.07 1.77
N ASN A 241 15.46 4.25 2.67
CA ASN A 241 16.74 4.90 2.37
C ASN A 241 17.56 4.23 1.28
N LYS A 242 17.34 2.92 1.06
CA LYS A 242 17.96 2.18 -0.03
C LYS A 242 17.11 2.19 -1.29
N THR A 243 15.82 1.88 -1.15
CA THR A 243 14.93 1.67 -2.29
C THR A 243 14.64 2.98 -3.02
N HIS A 244 14.28 4.04 -2.29
CA HIS A 244 13.92 5.33 -2.88
C HIS A 244 15.11 5.97 -3.60
N ALA A 245 16.28 6.03 -2.96
CA ALA A 245 17.49 6.55 -3.58
C ALA A 245 17.90 5.73 -4.83
N ALA A 246 17.79 4.40 -4.77
CA ALA A 246 18.09 3.54 -5.91
C ALA A 246 17.12 3.71 -7.09
N MET A 247 15.85 4.05 -6.83
CA MET A 247 14.89 4.40 -7.91
C MET A 247 15.29 5.68 -8.64
N HIS A 248 16.08 6.55 -8.01
CA HIS A 248 16.56 7.81 -8.57
C HIS A 248 18.02 7.77 -9.05
N GLU A 249 18.64 6.59 -9.08
CA GLU A 249 20.08 6.43 -9.39
C GLU A 249 20.98 7.33 -8.52
N PHE A 250 20.52 7.63 -7.30
CA PHE A 250 21.19 8.53 -6.37
C PHE A 250 22.22 7.78 -5.53
N ASP A 251 23.50 7.95 -5.89
CA ASP A 251 24.65 7.25 -5.31
C ASP A 251 25.60 8.20 -4.57
N HIS A 252 25.07 8.89 -3.57
CA HIS A 252 25.86 9.75 -2.67
C HIS A 252 26.21 9.02 -1.36
N GLU A 253 27.36 9.32 -0.76
CA GLU A 253 27.78 8.71 0.51
C GLU A 253 26.80 9.04 1.64
N TYR A 254 26.19 8.01 2.23
CA TYR A 254 25.34 8.14 3.42
C TYR A 254 25.94 7.36 4.57
N SER A 255 25.92 7.95 5.76
CA SER A 255 26.43 7.32 6.96
C SER A 255 25.30 6.88 7.88
N ALA A 256 25.55 5.82 8.65
CA ALA A 256 24.67 5.36 9.71
C ALA A 256 24.44 6.41 10.81
N THR A 257 25.23 7.49 10.86
CA THR A 257 25.03 8.62 11.78
C THR A 257 23.91 9.57 11.32
N LYS A 258 23.55 9.58 10.03
CA LYS A 258 22.45 10.40 9.49
C LYS A 258 21.10 9.67 9.57
N GLY A 259 21.08 8.36 9.32
CA GLY A 259 19.90 7.51 9.41
C GLY A 259 20.24 6.03 9.21
N PRO A 260 19.26 5.11 9.29
CA PRO A 260 19.48 3.69 9.01
C PRO A 260 19.96 3.48 7.57
N TYR A 261 21.16 2.91 7.41
CA TYR A 261 21.78 2.62 6.12
C TYR A 261 22.93 1.63 6.26
N ASP A 262 23.27 0.94 5.16
CA ASP A 262 24.49 0.16 5.05
C ASP A 262 25.04 0.10 3.62
N ASN A 263 26.26 -0.44 3.52
CA ASN A 263 26.96 -0.69 2.27
C ASN A 263 26.63 -2.07 1.67
N GLY A 264 25.35 -2.43 1.58
CA GLY A 264 24.89 -3.58 0.78
C GLY A 264 24.46 -4.86 1.54
N LEU A 265 24.12 -4.83 2.83
CA LEU A 265 23.72 -6.06 3.55
C LEU A 265 22.38 -6.62 3.04
N VAL A 266 21.42 -5.73 2.75
CA VAL A 266 20.11 -6.12 2.21
C VAL A 266 19.99 -5.70 0.76
N ASN A 267 19.64 -6.66 -0.10
CA ASN A 267 19.32 -6.43 -1.50
C ASN A 267 17.83 -6.01 -1.63
N THR A 268 17.58 -4.77 -2.05
CA THR A 268 16.24 -4.22 -2.26
C THR A 268 15.81 -4.20 -3.73
N GLU A 269 16.57 -4.84 -4.64
CA GLU A 269 16.27 -4.85 -6.09
C GLU A 269 14.88 -5.36 -6.42
N TYR A 270 14.38 -6.35 -5.67
CA TYR A 270 13.02 -6.85 -5.85
C TYR A 270 11.97 -5.78 -5.54
N ILE A 271 12.14 -5.03 -4.44
CA ILE A 271 11.22 -3.95 -4.04
C ILE A 271 11.30 -2.83 -5.06
N LYS A 272 12.52 -2.40 -5.42
CA LYS A 272 12.77 -1.40 -6.47
C LYS A 272 12.02 -1.78 -7.74
N LYS A 273 12.28 -2.97 -8.30
CA LYS A 273 11.65 -3.42 -9.55
C LYS A 273 10.12 -3.46 -9.47
N ALA A 274 9.57 -3.84 -8.33
CA ALA A 274 8.13 -3.98 -8.18
C ALA A 274 7.38 -2.65 -7.97
N LEU A 275 8.06 -1.63 -7.42
CA LEU A 275 7.45 -0.32 -7.10
C LEU A 275 8.01 0.83 -7.94
N TYR A 276 9.00 0.60 -8.80
CA TYR A 276 9.62 1.65 -9.63
C TYR A 276 8.57 2.37 -10.47
N ASN A 277 7.77 1.65 -11.26
CA ASN A 277 6.75 2.26 -12.11
C ASN A 277 5.66 2.99 -11.29
N ASN A 278 5.39 2.54 -10.06
CA ASN A 278 4.48 3.23 -9.14
C ASN A 278 5.06 4.60 -8.78
N HIS A 279 6.32 4.62 -8.33
CA HIS A 279 7.02 5.83 -7.95
C HIS A 279 7.33 6.75 -9.15
N GLU A 280 7.60 6.21 -10.32
CA GLU A 280 7.73 7.00 -11.55
C GLU A 280 6.42 7.70 -11.90
N SER A 281 5.30 6.95 -11.86
CA SER A 281 3.98 7.55 -12.06
C SER A 281 3.67 8.63 -11.03
N HIS A 282 4.16 8.48 -9.80
CA HIS A 282 4.06 9.51 -8.74
C HIS A 282 4.74 10.83 -9.11
N HIS A 283 5.93 10.76 -9.70
CA HIS A 283 6.67 11.95 -10.16
C HIS A 283 6.02 12.58 -11.39
N LEU A 284 5.53 11.76 -12.31
CA LEU A 284 5.03 12.22 -13.61
C LEU A 284 3.56 12.68 -13.57
N GLN A 285 2.69 12.07 -12.76
CA GLN A 285 1.28 12.42 -12.67
C GLN A 285 1.06 13.69 -11.84
N LYS A 286 0.51 14.73 -12.46
CA LYS A 286 0.17 16.01 -11.82
C LYS A 286 -1.34 16.25 -11.78
N GLY A 287 -1.73 17.38 -11.16
CA GLY A 287 -3.12 17.81 -11.02
C GLY A 287 -3.96 16.93 -10.09
N ASP A 288 -5.27 16.91 -10.32
CA ASP A 288 -6.26 16.26 -9.46
C ASP A 288 -6.10 14.74 -9.35
N ARG A 289 -5.41 14.13 -10.32
CA ARG A 289 -5.15 12.70 -10.36
C ARG A 289 -3.83 12.30 -9.71
N LYS A 290 -3.12 13.21 -9.03
CA LYS A 290 -1.87 12.88 -8.31
C LYS A 290 -2.10 11.70 -7.34
N GLY A 291 -1.18 10.75 -7.35
CA GLY A 291 -1.32 9.48 -6.64
C GLY A 291 0.02 8.77 -6.43
N ASN A 292 -0.03 7.46 -6.20
CA ASN A 292 1.13 6.55 -6.13
C ASN A 292 2.11 6.88 -4.98
N TYR A 293 1.57 7.12 -3.80
CA TYR A 293 2.28 7.58 -2.61
C TYR A 293 3.01 6.46 -1.85
N ASN A 294 2.76 5.18 -2.11
CA ASN A 294 3.57 4.11 -1.53
C ASN A 294 4.86 3.89 -2.35
N VAL A 295 6.01 3.98 -1.70
CA VAL A 295 7.34 3.82 -2.29
C VAL A 295 7.93 2.44 -1.96
N ILE A 296 7.71 1.92 -0.74
CA ILE A 296 8.25 0.63 -0.29
C ILE A 296 7.21 -0.43 0.08
N PHE A 297 5.94 -0.05 0.25
CA PHE A 297 4.85 -1.00 0.43
C PHE A 297 3.96 -1.12 -0.81
N PHE A 298 3.28 -2.26 -0.92
CA PHE A 298 2.08 -2.39 -1.74
C PHE A 298 0.87 -2.10 -0.86
N GLY A 299 -0.18 -1.46 -1.38
CA GLY A 299 -1.45 -1.45 -0.64
C GLY A 299 -2.25 -0.19 -0.78
N ALA A 300 -1.94 0.81 0.03
CA ALA A 300 -2.81 1.95 0.24
C ALA A 300 -3.09 2.73 -1.05
N ASP A 301 -2.14 2.83 -1.99
CA ASP A 301 -2.44 3.39 -3.32
C ASP A 301 -3.56 2.63 -4.05
N GLU A 302 -3.52 1.30 -4.03
CA GLU A 302 -4.59 0.49 -4.58
C GLU A 302 -5.88 0.70 -3.77
N TRP A 303 -5.82 0.52 -2.45
CA TRP A 303 -6.98 0.54 -1.53
C TRP A 303 -7.73 1.87 -1.50
N LEU A 304 -7.01 2.97 -1.71
CA LEU A 304 -7.52 4.34 -1.67
C LEU A 304 -7.60 4.97 -3.07
N LEU A 305 -7.46 4.15 -4.11
CA LEU A 305 -7.71 4.51 -5.52
C LEU A 305 -6.80 5.63 -6.03
N THR A 306 -5.54 5.57 -5.61
CA THR A 306 -4.47 6.49 -6.01
C THR A 306 -3.34 5.78 -6.75
N ASN A 307 -3.43 4.47 -7.03
CA ASN A 307 -2.48 3.78 -7.90
C ASN A 307 -2.77 4.09 -9.38
N ASN A 308 -2.21 5.18 -9.90
CA ASN A 308 -2.27 5.49 -11.32
C ASN A 308 -1.25 4.65 -12.08
N LYS A 309 -1.70 3.95 -13.12
CA LYS A 309 -0.84 3.16 -14.01
C LYS A 309 -0.61 3.80 -15.38
N THR A 310 -1.38 4.85 -15.66
CA THR A 310 -1.32 5.65 -16.88
C THR A 310 -1.29 7.10 -16.45
N ILE A 311 -0.29 7.82 -16.96
CA ILE A 311 -0.11 9.24 -16.71
C ILE A 311 -1.05 10.00 -17.63
N ASP A 312 -1.87 10.85 -17.06
CA ASP A 312 -2.75 11.77 -17.79
C ASP A 312 -2.64 13.17 -17.19
N ASN A 313 -1.82 14.01 -17.84
CA ASN A 313 -1.61 15.40 -17.45
C ASN A 313 -2.40 16.38 -18.35
N THR A 314 -3.34 15.89 -19.16
CA THR A 314 -4.02 16.70 -20.19
C THR A 314 -4.63 17.99 -19.62
N GLU A 315 -5.31 17.90 -18.46
CA GLU A 315 -5.90 19.07 -17.81
C GLU A 315 -4.84 19.98 -17.21
N TYR A 316 -3.83 19.41 -16.55
CA TYR A 316 -2.74 20.15 -15.91
C TYR A 316 -1.95 20.98 -16.93
N CYS A 317 -1.66 20.39 -18.09
CA CYS A 317 -0.85 21.01 -19.14
C CYS A 317 -1.56 22.16 -19.87
N LYS A 318 -2.86 22.36 -19.68
CA LYS A 318 -3.56 23.55 -20.21
C LYS A 318 -3.07 24.84 -19.56
N THR A 319 -2.56 24.78 -18.33
CA THR A 319 -2.10 25.94 -17.57
C THR A 319 -0.60 25.91 -17.24
N HIS A 320 0.10 24.81 -17.54
CA HIS A 320 1.53 24.59 -17.27
C HIS A 320 2.25 24.03 -18.51
N ALA A 321 1.98 24.60 -19.68
CA ALA A 321 2.46 24.09 -20.97
C ALA A 321 4.00 24.12 -21.11
N GLU A 322 4.69 24.91 -20.26
CA GLU A 322 6.14 25.04 -20.21
C GLU A 322 6.85 23.89 -19.48
N GLU A 323 6.12 23.07 -18.71
CA GLU A 323 6.73 21.96 -17.97
C GLU A 323 7.13 20.80 -18.89
N LYS A 324 8.29 20.17 -18.64
CA LYS A 324 8.83 19.07 -19.47
C LYS A 324 7.86 17.89 -19.68
N ILE A 325 6.98 17.65 -18.71
CA ILE A 325 5.98 16.58 -18.73
C ILE A 325 4.74 16.90 -19.59
N CYS A 326 4.66 18.13 -20.12
CA CYS A 326 3.55 18.66 -20.90
C CYS A 326 3.89 18.91 -22.38
N ILE A 327 5.12 18.58 -22.78
CA ILE A 327 5.66 18.80 -24.13
C ILE A 327 5.30 17.64 -25.06
#